data_AF-A0AA39X8V6-F1
#
_entry.id   AF-A0AA39X8V6-F1
#
_cell.length_a   1.000
_cell.length_b   1.000
_cell.length_c   1.000
_cell.angle_alpha   90.00
_cell.angle_beta   90.00
_cell.angle_gamma   90.00
#
_symmetry.space_group_name_H-M   'P 1'
#
loop_
_entity.id
_entity.type
_entity.pdbx_description
1 polymer ?
#
loop_
_entity_poly.entity_id
_entity_poly.type
_entity_poly.pdbx_seq_one_letter_code
_entity_poly.pdbx_strand_id
1 'polypeptide(L)'
;MMQRERGRSDTSRPIIDAAFCASEHGQKQPSTDDLAREVKEMIQAVKDHVFVVLDALDECDAREDLVAWLEKLSDLANISLIATSRPEVEFEGRPANWPRRDIASGNAESIKKDVQSFISGRLRDGKFQRWAPIPKMLKSIEDAIIEKAGVMFRLAACQLDLLEDCRDRREVNDALKDLPETLDQMYRQMLDSIPERHRESAIRLLQFLCHSERPLALKEAVDVVATNPDNGFDPEDRMPDPRELRTSCGSLVALETRDSEGSQVIELQLAHLSVKEYLTSDRPIFPLSSFYDSNAETEKEFPLVRYAARYWLDHARPAESLQDVRDMIWKFINDQRAYKNWGRIFNPDTPWGYIPQQTRPPLYIAALGGLETTANILVEKGADINAQGGDYGNALQAACIKGHTAIVKILIEKGADVKCIRWRLR
;
A
#
# COMPACT_ATOMS: atom_id res chain seq x y z
N MET A 1 -9.96 0.50 6.57
CA MET A 1 -10.80 -0.57 7.16
C MET A 1 -12.27 -0.32 6.77
N MET A 2 -12.76 -0.89 5.65
CA MET A 2 -14.16 -0.73 5.25
C MET A 2 -14.98 -1.93 5.75
N GLN A 3 -15.69 -1.77 6.87
CA GLN A 3 -16.76 -2.70 7.21
C GLN A 3 -17.90 -2.50 6.19
N ARG A 4 -18.03 -3.43 5.25
CA ARG A 4 -19.20 -3.54 4.38
C ARG A 4 -20.40 -3.96 5.24
N GLU A 5 -21.17 -3.00 5.72
CA GLU A 5 -22.59 -3.28 5.99
C GLU A 5 -23.24 -3.64 4.65
N ARG A 6 -23.50 -4.94 4.46
CA ARG A 6 -24.22 -5.47 3.29
C ARG A 6 -25.69 -5.07 3.37
N GLY A 7 -25.99 -3.80 3.09
CA GLY A 7 -27.26 -3.43 2.51
C GLY A 7 -27.23 -3.81 1.04
N ARG A 8 -27.77 -4.98 0.67
CA ARG A 8 -28.05 -5.29 -0.74
C ARG A 8 -29.15 -4.34 -1.22
N SER A 9 -28.78 -3.15 -1.65
CA SER A 9 -29.64 -2.35 -2.51
C SER A 9 -29.50 -2.93 -3.92
N ASP A 10 -30.47 -3.73 -4.35
CA ASP A 10 -30.56 -4.23 -5.74
C ASP A 10 -30.72 -3.07 -6.77
N THR A 11 -30.90 -1.83 -6.30
CA THR A 11 -31.14 -0.63 -7.10
C THR A 11 -29.89 -0.04 -7.75
N SER A 12 -28.70 -0.24 -7.16
CA SER A 12 -27.43 0.25 -7.74
C SER A 12 -26.78 -0.73 -8.72
N ARG A 13 -27.22 -2.00 -8.72
CA ARG A 13 -26.67 -3.07 -9.54
C ARG A 13 -26.81 -2.83 -11.05
N PRO A 14 -27.96 -2.34 -11.56
CA PRO A 14 -28.09 -2.01 -12.98
C PRO A 14 -27.16 -0.88 -13.45
N ILE A 15 -26.84 0.06 -12.55
CA ILE A 15 -25.91 1.17 -12.84
C ILE A 15 -24.49 0.61 -13.00
N ILE A 16 -24.06 -0.24 -12.07
CA ILE A 16 -22.75 -0.92 -12.13
C ILE A 16 -22.65 -1.81 -13.36
N ASP A 17 -23.69 -2.59 -13.68
CA ASP A 17 -23.70 -3.47 -14.85
C ASP A 17 -23.66 -2.66 -16.17
N ALA A 18 -24.35 -1.51 -16.23
CA ALA A 18 -24.29 -0.60 -17.37
C ALA A 18 -22.91 0.04 -17.53
N ALA A 19 -22.30 0.49 -16.43
CA ALA A 19 -20.93 1.02 -16.40
C ALA A 19 -19.92 -0.03 -16.85
N PHE A 20 -20.05 -1.27 -16.37
CA PHE A 20 -19.19 -2.38 -16.76
C PHE A 20 -19.31 -2.70 -18.27
N CYS A 21 -20.53 -2.68 -18.80
CA CYS A 21 -20.76 -2.85 -20.24
C CYS A 21 -20.15 -1.69 -21.06
N ALA A 22 -20.31 -0.44 -20.59
CA ALA A 22 -19.73 0.75 -21.21
C ALA A 22 -18.19 0.75 -21.18
N SER A 23 -17.60 0.07 -20.19
CA SER A 23 -16.16 -0.18 -20.06
C SER A 23 -15.67 -1.44 -20.79
N GLU A 24 -16.37 -1.86 -21.84
CA GLU A 24 -16.03 -3.05 -22.65
C GLU A 24 -15.84 -4.32 -21.80
N HIS A 25 -16.70 -4.51 -20.79
CA HIS A 25 -16.61 -5.66 -19.88
C HIS A 25 -15.27 -5.73 -19.13
N GLY A 26 -14.72 -4.56 -18.76
CA GLY A 26 -13.49 -4.43 -17.97
C GLY A 26 -12.21 -4.35 -18.80
N GLN A 27 -12.29 -4.32 -20.14
CA GLN A 27 -11.11 -4.15 -21.00
C GLN A 27 -10.64 -2.69 -21.07
N LYS A 28 -11.52 -1.72 -20.76
CA LYS A 28 -11.22 -0.29 -20.80
C LYS A 28 -11.40 0.36 -19.43
N GLN A 29 -10.37 1.06 -18.95
CA GLN A 29 -10.46 1.79 -17.69
C GLN A 29 -11.41 3.00 -17.85
N PRO A 30 -12.45 3.15 -17.03
CA PRO A 30 -13.32 4.32 -17.03
C PRO A 30 -12.55 5.57 -16.59
N SER A 31 -12.94 6.73 -17.11
CA SER A 31 -12.36 8.00 -16.69
C SER A 31 -12.77 8.35 -15.25
N THR A 32 -12.03 9.23 -14.58
CA THR A 32 -12.39 9.76 -13.27
C THR A 32 -13.75 10.44 -13.28
N ASP A 33 -14.09 11.17 -14.35
CA ASP A 33 -15.40 11.79 -14.54
C ASP A 33 -16.54 10.77 -14.69
N ASP A 34 -16.29 9.67 -15.41
CA ASP A 34 -17.26 8.58 -15.52
C ASP A 34 -17.49 7.94 -14.15
N LEU A 35 -16.42 7.60 -13.43
CA LEU A 35 -16.51 7.03 -12.08
C LEU A 35 -17.25 7.97 -11.12
N ALA A 36 -16.96 9.27 -11.17
CA ALA A 36 -17.64 10.27 -10.35
C ALA A 36 -19.14 10.34 -10.65
N ARG A 37 -19.54 10.24 -11.92
CA ARG A 37 -20.93 10.19 -12.34
C ARG A 37 -21.62 8.91 -11.85
N GLU A 38 -21.00 7.74 -12.04
CA GLU A 38 -21.57 6.46 -11.60
C GLU A 38 -21.80 6.46 -10.07
N VAL A 39 -20.83 6.94 -9.28
CA VAL A 39 -20.99 7.04 -7.82
C VAL A 39 -22.14 7.97 -7.44
N LYS A 40 -22.26 9.12 -8.11
CA LYS A 40 -23.37 10.05 -7.89
C LYS A 40 -24.73 9.39 -8.19
N GLU A 41 -24.85 8.71 -9.33
CA GLU A 41 -26.07 8.01 -9.72
C GLU A 41 -26.43 6.88 -8.74
N MET A 42 -25.43 6.13 -8.28
CA MET A 42 -25.63 5.10 -7.25
C MET A 42 -26.15 5.70 -5.95
N ILE A 43 -25.58 6.83 -5.48
CA ILE A 43 -26.04 7.50 -4.26
C ILE A 43 -27.48 8.00 -4.43
N GLN A 44 -27.82 8.59 -5.57
CA GLN A 44 -29.17 9.09 -5.84
C GLN A 44 -30.21 7.98 -6.03
N ALA A 45 -29.79 6.80 -6.49
CA ALA A 45 -30.67 5.63 -6.64
C ALA A 45 -31.04 5.00 -5.29
N VAL A 46 -30.26 5.24 -4.23
CA VAL A 46 -30.58 4.80 -2.88
C VAL A 46 -31.65 5.74 -2.29
N LYS A 47 -32.82 5.15 -1.99
CA LYS A 47 -33.96 5.88 -1.39
C LYS A 47 -33.68 6.35 0.04
N ASP A 48 -32.86 5.58 0.75
CA ASP A 48 -32.44 5.89 2.11
C ASP A 48 -31.29 6.90 2.13
N HIS A 49 -31.03 7.46 3.30
CA HIS A 49 -29.94 8.41 3.50
C HIS A 49 -28.58 7.68 3.54
N VAL A 50 -27.62 8.14 2.74
CA VAL A 50 -26.30 7.51 2.57
C VAL A 50 -25.26 8.21 3.45
N PHE A 51 -24.44 7.42 4.15
CA PHE A 51 -23.26 7.92 4.86
C PHE A 51 -22.00 7.50 4.10
N VAL A 52 -21.16 8.48 3.77
CA VAL A 52 -19.84 8.23 3.18
C VAL A 52 -18.79 8.62 4.20
N VAL A 53 -17.97 7.66 4.59
CA VAL A 53 -16.88 7.85 5.53
C VAL A 53 -15.56 7.73 4.78
N LEU A 54 -14.78 8.81 4.78
CA LEU A 54 -13.45 8.88 4.22
C LEU A 54 -12.44 8.95 5.35
N ASP A 55 -11.61 7.92 5.45
CA ASP A 55 -10.58 7.85 6.47
C ASP A 55 -9.23 8.28 5.90
N ALA A 56 -8.48 9.06 6.67
CA ALA A 56 -7.13 9.53 6.36
C ALA A 56 -7.02 10.24 5.00
N LEU A 57 -7.77 11.33 4.81
CA LEU A 57 -7.72 12.14 3.58
C LEU A 57 -6.31 12.67 3.27
N ASP A 58 -5.49 12.90 4.29
CA ASP A 58 -4.08 13.27 4.17
C ASP A 58 -3.22 12.16 3.51
N GLU A 59 -3.71 10.94 3.34
CA GLU A 59 -2.97 9.88 2.64
C GLU A 59 -3.25 9.83 1.13
N CYS A 60 -4.13 10.68 0.60
CA CYS A 60 -4.43 10.70 -0.83
C CYS A 60 -3.34 11.43 -1.62
N ASP A 61 -2.89 10.89 -2.76
CA ASP A 61 -1.95 11.58 -3.65
C ASP A 61 -2.65 12.57 -4.61
N ALA A 62 -3.95 12.35 -4.89
CA ALA A 62 -4.77 13.19 -5.76
C ALA A 62 -5.73 14.09 -4.96
N ARG A 63 -5.18 14.79 -3.96
CA ARG A 63 -5.98 15.51 -2.95
C ARG A 63 -6.87 16.60 -3.53
N GLU A 64 -6.35 17.40 -4.46
CA GLU A 64 -7.10 18.49 -5.08
C GLU A 64 -8.33 17.97 -5.83
N ASP A 65 -8.16 16.93 -6.63
CA ASP A 65 -9.23 16.28 -7.38
C ASP A 65 -10.27 15.65 -6.43
N LEU A 66 -9.81 15.01 -5.35
CA LEU A 66 -10.67 14.39 -4.35
C LEU A 66 -11.52 15.43 -3.61
N VAL A 67 -10.93 16.54 -3.19
CA VAL A 67 -11.64 17.64 -2.52
C VAL A 67 -12.68 18.25 -3.46
N ALA A 68 -12.30 18.55 -4.71
CA ALA A 68 -13.23 19.08 -5.71
C ALA A 68 -14.39 18.11 -6.02
N TRP A 69 -14.14 16.80 -5.97
CA TRP A 69 -15.17 15.79 -6.12
C TRP A 69 -16.10 15.72 -4.89
N LEU A 70 -15.56 15.83 -3.68
CA LEU A 70 -16.35 15.85 -2.45
C LEU A 70 -17.27 17.05 -2.34
N GLU A 71 -16.83 18.22 -2.81
CA GLU A 71 -17.68 19.40 -2.91
C GLU A 71 -18.91 19.13 -3.79
N LYS A 72 -18.71 18.55 -4.98
CA LYS A 72 -19.79 18.18 -5.90
C LYS A 72 -20.75 17.13 -5.30
N LEU A 73 -20.25 16.25 -4.44
CA LEU A 73 -21.08 15.28 -3.72
C LEU A 73 -21.85 15.90 -2.57
N SER A 74 -21.28 16.90 -1.88
CA SER A 74 -21.92 17.54 -0.74
C SER A 74 -23.22 18.29 -1.07
N ASP A 75 -23.41 18.63 -2.36
CA ASP A 75 -24.66 19.22 -2.88
C ASP A 75 -25.83 18.21 -2.96
N LEU A 76 -25.59 16.91 -2.74
CA LEU A 76 -26.64 15.89 -2.75
C LEU A 76 -27.48 15.94 -1.47
N ALA A 77 -28.81 15.87 -1.61
CA ALA A 77 -29.72 16.00 -0.46
C ALA A 77 -29.78 14.74 0.44
N ASN A 78 -29.37 13.57 -0.07
CA ASN A 78 -29.49 12.28 0.62
C ASN A 78 -28.13 11.73 1.12
N ILE A 79 -27.14 12.61 1.36
CA ILE A 79 -25.80 12.20 1.81
C ILE A 79 -25.38 12.91 3.10
N SER A 80 -24.63 12.21 3.94
CA SER A 80 -23.75 12.82 4.93
C SER A 80 -22.33 12.33 4.73
N LEU A 81 -21.39 13.29 4.66
CA LEU A 81 -19.97 13.03 4.52
C LEU A 81 -19.31 13.13 5.90
N ILE A 82 -18.51 12.14 6.23
CA ILE A 82 -17.60 12.14 7.38
C ILE A 82 -16.20 11.95 6.81
N ALA A 83 -15.28 12.83 7.17
CA ALA A 83 -13.90 12.71 6.76
C ALA A 83 -12.96 12.85 7.96
N THR A 84 -11.89 12.06 7.99
CA THR A 84 -10.80 12.19 8.96
C THR A 84 -9.53 12.64 8.22
N SER A 85 -8.73 13.47 8.88
CA SER A 85 -7.44 13.93 8.38
C SER A 85 -6.56 14.40 9.53
N ARG A 86 -5.25 14.38 9.35
CA ARG A 86 -4.33 15.17 10.17
C ARG A 86 -4.60 16.68 9.97
N PRO A 87 -4.34 17.52 10.98
CA PRO A 87 -4.46 18.97 10.87
C PRO A 87 -3.30 19.52 10.02
N GLU A 88 -3.45 19.45 8.70
CA GLU A 88 -2.52 20.07 7.75
C GLU A 88 -3.04 21.45 7.34
N VAL A 89 -2.12 22.37 7.02
CA VAL A 89 -2.41 23.79 6.69
C VAL A 89 -3.45 23.94 5.58
N GLU A 90 -3.50 22.98 4.65
CA GLU A 90 -4.44 22.95 3.53
C GLU A 90 -5.89 22.66 3.98
N PHE A 91 -6.09 21.90 5.06
CA PHE A 91 -7.40 21.71 5.69
C PHE A 91 -7.74 22.83 6.68
N GLU A 92 -6.75 23.62 7.11
CA GLU A 92 -6.97 24.86 7.84
C GLU A 92 -7.49 25.99 6.90
N GLY A 93 -7.05 25.98 5.64
CA GLY A 93 -7.49 26.84 4.54
C GLY A 93 -8.76 26.36 3.83
N ARG A 94 -9.91 26.45 4.51
CA ARG A 94 -11.22 26.00 4.03
C ARG A 94 -11.60 26.51 2.62
N PRO A 95 -12.21 25.68 1.77
CA PRO A 95 -13.20 26.15 0.80
C PRO A 95 -14.42 26.68 1.56
N ALA A 96 -14.89 27.89 1.23
CA ALA A 96 -15.94 28.61 1.96
C ALA A 96 -17.31 27.88 2.06
N ASN A 97 -17.47 26.78 1.33
CA ASN A 97 -18.75 26.13 1.07
C ASN A 97 -18.95 24.84 1.86
N TRP A 98 -17.95 24.36 2.61
CA TRP A 98 -18.13 23.13 3.38
C TRP A 98 -19.05 23.39 4.59
N PRO A 99 -20.20 22.70 4.69
CA PRO A 99 -21.16 22.97 5.74
C PRO A 99 -20.50 22.71 7.10
N ARG A 100 -20.52 23.73 7.97
CA ARG A 100 -20.09 23.60 9.37
C ARG A 100 -20.79 22.41 10.03
N ARG A 101 -20.10 21.30 10.18
CA ARG A 101 -20.34 20.32 11.22
C ARG A 101 -19.00 19.89 11.78
N ASP A 102 -18.68 20.48 12.93
CA ASP A 102 -17.78 19.98 13.94
C ASP A 102 -16.52 19.31 13.40
N ILE A 103 -15.53 20.14 13.04
CA ILE A 103 -14.14 19.72 13.26
C ILE A 103 -14.06 19.49 14.77
N ALA A 104 -14.32 18.25 15.19
CA ALA A 104 -13.99 17.79 16.52
C ALA A 104 -12.46 17.73 16.55
N SER A 105 -11.81 18.88 16.68
CA SER A 105 -10.43 18.93 17.16
C SER A 105 -10.54 18.33 18.57
N GLY A 106 -10.30 17.02 18.67
CA GLY A 106 -10.58 16.30 19.90
C GLY A 106 -9.91 17.02 21.04
N ASN A 107 -10.70 17.46 22.02
CA ASN A 107 -10.15 18.08 23.21
C ASN A 107 -9.15 17.07 23.79
N ALA A 108 -7.89 17.48 23.98
CA ALA A 108 -6.83 16.60 24.46
C ALA A 108 -7.23 15.84 25.73
N GLU A 109 -8.06 16.47 26.58
CA GLU A 109 -8.59 15.85 27.79
C GLU A 109 -9.62 14.74 27.51
N SER A 110 -10.46 14.90 26.48
CA SER A 110 -11.40 13.87 26.05
C SER A 110 -10.66 12.68 25.45
N ILE A 111 -9.69 12.94 24.55
CA ILE A 111 -8.87 11.89 23.94
C ILE A 111 -8.11 11.13 25.01
N LYS A 112 -7.53 11.82 26.00
CA LYS A 112 -6.84 11.18 27.13
C LYS A 112 -7.78 10.25 27.90
N LYS A 113 -9.02 10.66 28.15
CA LYS A 113 -10.03 9.82 28.81
C LYS A 113 -10.41 8.58 27.97
N ASP A 114 -10.44 8.72 26.65
CA ASP A 114 -10.72 7.61 25.75
C ASP A 114 -9.53 6.63 25.70
N VAL A 115 -8.29 7.13 25.68
CA VAL A 115 -7.07 6.31 25.80
C VAL A 115 -7.06 5.55 27.14
N GLN A 116 -7.40 6.22 28.25
CA GLN A 116 -7.54 5.57 29.56
C GLN A 116 -8.58 4.45 29.50
N SER A 117 -9.75 4.72 28.93
CA SER A 117 -10.82 3.73 28.80
C SER A 117 -10.40 2.53 27.94
N PHE A 118 -9.67 2.77 26.86
CA PHE A 118 -9.07 1.74 26.02
C PHE A 118 -8.06 0.87 26.80
N ILE A 119 -7.15 1.47 27.56
CA ILE A 119 -6.17 0.76 28.40
C ILE A 119 -6.89 -0.09 29.44
N SER A 120 -7.83 0.49 30.20
CA SER A 120 -8.61 -0.26 31.19
C SER A 120 -9.43 -1.38 30.57
N GLY A 121 -9.88 -1.23 29.32
CA GLY A 121 -10.55 -2.28 28.56
C GLY A 121 -9.60 -3.43 28.23
N ARG A 122 -8.47 -3.14 27.59
CA ARG A 122 -7.46 -4.14 27.22
C ARG A 122 -6.89 -4.91 28.43
N LEU A 123 -6.72 -4.25 29.58
CA LEU A 123 -6.24 -4.89 30.81
C LEU A 123 -7.25 -5.86 31.44
N ARG A 124 -8.54 -5.75 31.10
CA ARG A 124 -9.60 -6.69 31.55
C ARG A 124 -9.70 -7.93 30.66
N ASP A 125 -9.12 -7.87 29.47
CA ASP A 125 -9.25 -8.91 28.44
C ASP A 125 -7.93 -9.68 28.19
N GLY A 126 -8.05 -10.79 27.46
CA GLY A 126 -6.92 -11.51 26.89
C GLY A 126 -5.89 -12.01 27.90
N LYS A 127 -4.60 -11.81 27.59
CA LYS A 127 -3.46 -12.34 28.37
C LYS A 127 -3.28 -11.66 29.73
N PHE A 128 -3.83 -10.47 29.95
CA PHE A 128 -3.70 -9.72 31.20
C PHE A 128 -4.55 -10.27 32.35
N GLN A 129 -5.54 -11.13 32.07
CA GLN A 129 -6.34 -11.80 33.10
C GLN A 129 -5.48 -12.59 34.10
N ARG A 130 -4.26 -13.02 33.72
CA ARG A 130 -3.29 -13.64 34.64
C ARG A 130 -2.96 -12.76 35.85
N TRP A 131 -3.08 -11.44 35.71
CA TRP A 131 -2.80 -10.44 36.74
C TRP A 131 -4.05 -9.99 37.50
N ALA A 132 -5.24 -10.47 37.14
CA ALA A 132 -6.49 -10.14 37.84
C ALA A 132 -6.45 -10.40 39.37
N PRO A 133 -5.78 -11.46 39.88
CA PRO A 133 -5.61 -11.66 41.32
C PRO A 133 -4.69 -10.65 42.00
N ILE A 134 -3.95 -9.82 41.24
CA ILE A 134 -2.99 -8.82 41.75
C ILE A 134 -3.41 -7.42 41.26
N PRO A 135 -4.44 -6.79 41.85
CA PRO A 135 -4.95 -5.49 41.39
C PRO A 135 -3.91 -4.37 41.40
N LYS A 136 -2.95 -4.43 42.33
CA LYS A 136 -1.84 -3.47 42.39
C LYS A 136 -0.95 -3.53 41.15
N MET A 137 -0.81 -4.71 40.53
CA MET A 137 -0.02 -4.88 39.31
C MET A 137 -0.73 -4.25 38.12
N LEU A 138 -2.00 -4.59 37.92
CA LEU A 138 -2.82 -4.00 36.85
C LEU A 138 -2.86 -2.48 36.94
N LYS A 139 -3.02 -1.94 38.15
CA LYS A 139 -2.98 -0.50 38.38
C LYS A 139 -1.62 0.12 38.06
N SER A 140 -0.51 -0.53 38.42
CA SER A 140 0.83 -0.05 38.09
C SER A 140 1.09 -0.04 36.58
N ILE A 141 0.58 -1.02 35.84
CA ILE A 141 0.66 -1.07 34.38
C ILE A 141 -0.18 0.07 33.78
N GLU A 142 -1.42 0.21 34.24
CA GLU A 142 -2.36 1.24 33.79
C GLU A 142 -1.78 2.64 33.99
N ASP A 143 -1.34 2.97 35.20
CA ASP A 143 -0.80 4.30 35.54
C ASP A 143 0.44 4.64 34.68
N ALA A 144 1.36 3.68 34.49
CA ALA A 144 2.58 3.89 33.71
C ALA A 144 2.32 4.11 32.21
N ILE A 145 1.39 3.35 31.61
CA ILE A 145 1.02 3.51 30.20
C ILE A 145 0.27 4.83 30.00
N ILE A 146 -0.65 5.19 30.90
CA ILE A 146 -1.38 6.47 30.83
C ILE A 146 -0.41 7.66 30.89
N GLU A 147 0.61 7.58 31.74
CA GLU A 147 1.63 8.62 31.86
C GLU A 147 2.48 8.74 30.60
N LYS A 148 2.97 7.62 30.05
CA LYS A 148 3.90 7.61 28.91
C LYS A 148 3.24 7.75 27.54
N ALA A 149 2.06 7.16 27.33
CA ALA A 149 1.37 7.19 26.04
C ALA A 149 0.61 8.50 25.80
N GLY A 150 0.21 9.21 26.86
CA GLY A 150 -0.53 10.46 26.78
C GLY A 150 -1.84 10.32 26.00
N VAL A 151 -1.91 10.97 24.82
CA VAL A 151 -3.08 10.95 23.92
C VAL A 151 -2.93 9.98 22.74
N MET A 152 -1.85 9.19 22.69
CA MET A 152 -1.52 8.33 21.55
C MET A 152 -2.01 6.90 21.74
N PHE A 153 -3.17 6.56 21.17
CA PHE A 153 -3.71 5.18 21.18
C PHE A 153 -2.71 4.14 20.66
N ARG A 154 -2.02 4.45 19.56
CA ARG A 154 -1.07 3.53 18.93
C ARG A 154 0.08 3.20 19.87
N LEU A 155 0.62 4.18 20.58
CA LEU A 155 1.69 3.98 21.55
C LEU A 155 1.20 3.14 22.74
N ALA A 156 0.02 3.46 23.29
CA ALA A 156 -0.59 2.68 24.36
C ALA A 156 -0.83 1.21 23.96
N ALA A 157 -1.34 0.97 22.75
CA ALA A 157 -1.56 -0.37 22.23
C ALA A 157 -0.24 -1.15 22.08
N CYS A 158 0.78 -0.54 21.51
CA CYS A 158 2.10 -1.13 21.34
C CYS A 158 2.79 -1.44 22.69
N GLN A 159 2.68 -0.54 23.67
CA GLN A 159 3.18 -0.74 25.03
C GLN A 159 2.46 -1.90 25.75
N LEU A 160 1.13 -2.00 25.59
CA LEU A 160 0.36 -3.13 26.10
C LEU A 160 0.83 -4.44 25.46
N ASP A 161 1.02 -4.47 24.15
CA ASP A 161 1.47 -5.68 23.45
C ASP A 161 2.85 -6.17 23.96
N LEU A 162 3.79 -5.26 24.28
CA LEU A 162 5.06 -5.63 24.92
C LEU A 162 4.87 -6.31 26.28
N LEU A 163 3.92 -5.80 27.08
CA LEU A 163 3.67 -6.28 28.43
C LEU A 163 2.83 -7.56 28.46
N GLU A 164 2.12 -7.90 27.38
CA GLU A 164 1.30 -9.11 27.29
C GLU A 164 2.13 -10.40 27.44
N ASP A 165 3.40 -10.36 27.00
CA ASP A 165 4.28 -11.53 27.01
C ASP A 165 5.09 -11.69 28.30
N CYS A 166 5.08 -10.68 29.20
CA CYS A 166 5.69 -10.77 30.52
C CYS A 166 5.05 -11.89 31.37
N ARG A 167 5.89 -12.77 31.92
CA ARG A 167 5.48 -14.00 32.61
C ARG A 167 5.45 -13.83 34.12
N ASP A 168 6.30 -12.97 34.66
CA ASP A 168 6.40 -12.73 36.09
C ASP A 168 6.49 -11.23 36.43
N ARG A 169 6.37 -10.93 37.73
CA ARG A 169 6.35 -9.56 38.24
C ARG A 169 7.65 -8.80 37.98
N ARG A 170 8.79 -9.47 37.89
CA ARG A 170 10.08 -8.83 37.63
C ARG A 170 10.14 -8.38 36.18
N GLU A 171 9.78 -9.27 35.25
CA GLU A 171 9.69 -8.94 33.83
C GLU A 171 8.77 -7.74 33.57
N VAL A 172 7.59 -7.70 34.20
CA VAL A 172 6.69 -6.54 34.09
C VAL A 172 7.36 -5.27 34.64
N ASN A 173 7.93 -5.33 35.84
CA ASN A 173 8.56 -4.15 36.45
C ASN A 173 9.75 -3.63 35.64
N ASP A 174 10.52 -4.51 35.00
CA ASP A 174 11.66 -4.13 34.18
C ASP A 174 11.17 -3.54 32.85
N ALA A 175 10.19 -4.17 32.19
CA ALA A 175 9.56 -3.65 30.98
C ALA A 175 8.88 -2.28 31.20
N LEU A 176 8.31 -2.03 32.38
CA LEU A 176 7.73 -0.73 32.72
C LEU A 176 8.77 0.39 32.87
N LYS A 177 10.01 0.08 33.28
CA LYS A 177 11.11 1.07 33.36
C LYS A 177 11.58 1.47 31.98
N ASP A 178 11.72 0.49 31.10
CA ASP A 178 12.23 0.66 29.73
C ASP A 178 11.10 0.94 28.72
N LEU A 179 9.92 1.33 29.20
CA LEU A 179 8.76 1.55 28.35
C LEU A 179 8.97 2.79 27.46
N PRO A 180 8.89 2.65 26.12
CA PRO A 180 9.09 3.74 25.17
C PRO A 180 8.14 4.92 25.40
N GLU A 181 8.63 6.14 25.25
CA GLU A 181 7.83 7.37 25.43
C GLU A 181 7.34 7.95 24.09
N THR A 182 7.87 7.45 22.98
CA THR A 182 7.48 7.86 21.63
C THR A 182 7.28 6.66 20.71
N LEU A 183 6.49 6.83 19.64
CA LEU A 183 6.34 5.82 18.60
C LEU A 183 7.69 5.47 17.94
N ASP A 184 8.57 6.44 17.77
CA ASP A 184 9.91 6.23 17.22
C ASP A 184 10.78 5.29 18.06
N GLN A 185 10.78 5.50 19.38
CA GLN A 185 11.47 4.63 20.33
C GLN A 185 10.83 3.24 20.33
N MET A 186 9.49 3.19 20.29
CA MET A 186 8.72 1.95 20.24
C MET A 186 9.08 1.11 19.02
N TYR A 187 9.06 1.70 17.82
CA TYR A 187 9.37 0.98 16.58
C TYR A 187 10.85 0.58 16.51
N ARG A 188 11.76 1.42 17.02
CA ARG A 188 13.18 1.05 17.15
C ARG A 188 13.34 -0.20 18.01
N GLN A 189 12.73 -0.20 19.19
CA GLN A 189 12.81 -1.32 20.12
C GLN A 189 12.16 -2.59 19.56
N MET A 190 11.03 -2.46 18.84
CA MET A 190 10.42 -3.60 18.15
C MET A 190 11.37 -4.20 17.11
N LEU A 191 11.98 -3.37 16.26
CA LEU A 191 12.97 -3.83 15.27
C LEU A 191 14.19 -4.47 15.95
N ASP A 192 14.66 -3.88 17.06
CA ASP A 192 15.80 -4.40 17.81
C ASP A 192 15.50 -5.73 18.51
N SER A 193 14.24 -5.94 18.91
CA SER A 193 13.78 -7.18 19.55
C SER A 193 13.60 -8.37 18.60
N ILE A 194 13.66 -8.13 17.28
CA ILE A 194 13.56 -9.21 16.28
C ILE A 194 14.79 -10.13 16.45
N PRO A 195 14.60 -11.45 16.63
CA PRO A 195 15.72 -12.38 16.78
C PRO A 195 16.68 -12.30 15.59
N GLU A 196 17.99 -12.24 15.85
CA GLU A 196 19.02 -12.11 14.80
C GLU A 196 18.85 -13.08 13.62
N ARG A 197 18.49 -14.34 13.91
CA ARG A 197 18.22 -15.39 12.91
C ARG A 197 17.05 -15.09 11.94
N HIS A 198 16.17 -14.15 12.30
CA HIS A 198 15.00 -13.74 11.51
C HIS A 198 15.08 -12.26 11.11
N ARG A 199 16.10 -11.53 11.55
CA ARG A 199 16.22 -10.09 11.37
C ARG A 199 16.24 -9.70 9.90
N GLU A 200 17.03 -10.40 9.09
CA GLU A 200 17.18 -10.12 7.66
C GLU A 200 15.86 -10.32 6.88
N SER A 201 15.18 -11.45 7.10
CA SER A 201 13.91 -11.76 6.44
C SER A 201 12.76 -10.87 6.92
N ALA A 202 12.72 -10.54 8.21
CA ALA A 202 11.73 -9.62 8.76
C ALA A 202 11.91 -8.19 8.22
N ILE A 203 13.15 -7.69 8.16
CA ILE A 203 13.44 -6.38 7.56
C ILE A 203 13.03 -6.37 6.08
N ARG A 204 13.38 -7.41 5.31
CA ARG A 204 12.97 -7.53 3.91
C ARG A 204 11.45 -7.51 3.74
N LEU A 205 10.74 -8.27 4.57
CA LEU A 205 9.28 -8.27 4.55
C LEU A 205 8.70 -6.88 4.86
N LEU A 206 9.22 -6.19 5.87
CA LEU A 206 8.81 -4.84 6.22
C LEU A 206 9.09 -3.84 5.07
N GLN A 207 10.25 -3.96 4.41
CA GLN A 207 10.57 -3.13 3.23
C GLN A 207 9.58 -3.33 2.09
N PHE A 208 9.23 -4.59 1.79
CA PHE A 208 8.20 -4.91 0.80
C PHE A 208 6.85 -4.32 1.20
N LEU A 209 6.43 -4.48 2.46
CA LEU A 209 5.16 -3.95 2.95
C LEU A 209 5.10 -2.40 2.88
N CYS A 210 6.22 -1.71 3.14
CA CYS A 210 6.27 -0.24 3.02
C CYS A 210 6.01 0.25 1.60
N HIS A 211 6.56 -0.44 0.60
CA HIS A 211 6.51 -0.03 -0.81
C HIS A 211 5.42 -0.77 -1.59
N SER A 212 4.59 -1.57 -0.92
CA SER A 212 3.47 -2.25 -1.56
C SER A 212 2.28 -1.31 -1.74
N GLU A 213 1.75 -1.28 -2.96
CA GLU A 213 0.49 -0.59 -3.32
C GLU A 213 -0.74 -1.18 -2.63
N ARG A 214 -0.67 -2.45 -2.21
CA ARG A 214 -1.72 -3.15 -1.47
C ARG A 214 -1.15 -4.08 -0.40
N PRO A 215 -1.94 -4.48 0.60
CA PRO A 215 -1.58 -5.60 1.47
C PRO A 215 -1.15 -6.83 0.67
N LEU A 216 -0.14 -7.54 1.18
CA LEU A 216 0.36 -8.77 0.58
C LEU A 216 -0.51 -9.94 1.03
N ALA A 217 -0.90 -10.84 0.15
CA ALA A 217 -1.48 -12.10 0.58
C ALA A 217 -0.46 -12.88 1.41
N LEU A 218 -0.92 -13.70 2.36
CA LEU A 218 -0.02 -14.41 3.27
C LEU A 218 1.00 -15.29 2.53
N LYS A 219 0.59 -15.86 1.38
CA LYS A 219 1.47 -16.64 0.49
C LYS A 219 2.50 -15.78 -0.25
N GLU A 220 2.16 -14.54 -0.60
CA GLU A 220 3.10 -13.58 -1.20
C GLU A 220 4.15 -13.16 -0.17
N ALA A 221 3.74 -12.93 1.08
CA ALA A 221 4.67 -12.60 2.17
C ALA A 221 5.66 -13.75 2.49
N VAL A 222 5.23 -15.01 2.37
CA VAL A 222 6.12 -16.18 2.50
C VAL A 222 7.19 -16.18 1.42
N ASP A 223 6.81 -15.91 0.17
CA ASP A 223 7.77 -15.84 -0.93
C ASP A 223 8.79 -14.71 -0.73
N VAL A 224 8.36 -13.56 -0.21
CA VAL A 224 9.27 -12.45 0.17
C VAL A 224 10.29 -12.91 1.21
N VAL A 225 9.89 -13.71 2.19
CA VAL A 225 10.83 -14.24 3.20
C VAL A 225 11.80 -15.26 2.61
N ALA A 226 11.34 -16.12 1.70
CA ALA A 226 12.14 -17.13 0.99
C ALA A 226 13.08 -16.55 -0.08
N THR A 227 13.20 -15.23 -0.12
CA THR A 227 14.07 -14.50 -1.04
C THR A 227 15.41 -14.22 -0.40
N ASN A 228 16.50 -14.41 -1.15
CA ASN A 228 17.82 -13.93 -0.79
C ASN A 228 18.34 -12.88 -1.81
N PRO A 229 18.82 -11.70 -1.39
CA PRO A 229 19.41 -10.69 -2.25
C PRO A 229 20.53 -11.21 -3.17
N ASP A 230 21.34 -12.14 -2.68
CA ASP A 230 22.50 -12.69 -3.39
C ASP A 230 22.13 -13.86 -4.31
N ASN A 231 21.24 -14.75 -3.83
CA ASN A 231 20.96 -16.04 -4.48
C ASN A 231 19.58 -16.11 -5.16
N GLY A 232 18.73 -15.10 -4.99
CA GLY A 232 17.39 -15.04 -5.55
C GLY A 232 16.33 -15.78 -4.74
N PHE A 233 15.24 -16.20 -5.40
CA PHE A 233 14.15 -16.96 -4.78
C PHE A 233 14.43 -18.46 -4.82
N ASP A 234 14.24 -19.16 -3.71
CA ASP A 234 14.19 -20.62 -3.66
C ASP A 234 12.83 -21.09 -3.07
N PRO A 235 12.02 -21.86 -3.82
CA PRO A 235 10.79 -22.46 -3.29
C PRO A 235 11.00 -23.34 -2.05
N GLU A 236 12.17 -23.97 -1.89
CA GLU A 236 12.48 -24.85 -0.75
C GLU A 236 12.77 -24.07 0.53
N ASP A 237 13.10 -22.77 0.42
CA ASP A 237 13.32 -21.85 1.55
C ASP A 237 12.01 -21.26 2.10
N ARG A 238 10.85 -21.68 1.57
CA ARG A 238 9.54 -21.26 2.07
C ARG A 238 9.31 -21.72 3.50
N MET A 239 8.87 -20.79 4.34
CA MET A 239 8.50 -21.13 5.70
C MET A 239 7.29 -22.10 5.72
N PRO A 240 7.32 -23.15 6.56
CA PRO A 240 6.24 -24.12 6.65
C PRO A 240 4.92 -23.55 7.20
N ASP A 241 4.98 -22.65 8.19
CA ASP A 241 3.81 -22.00 8.78
C ASP A 241 3.81 -20.48 8.53
N PRO A 242 3.00 -19.99 7.58
CA PRO A 242 2.90 -18.57 7.27
C PRO A 242 2.41 -17.70 8.43
N ARG A 243 1.79 -18.28 9.47
CA ARG A 243 1.32 -17.52 10.65
C ARG A 243 2.49 -17.02 11.51
N GLU A 244 3.67 -17.63 11.39
CA GLU A 244 4.87 -17.20 12.09
C GLU A 244 5.37 -15.81 11.63
N LEU A 245 5.00 -15.34 10.44
CA LEU A 245 5.33 -14.00 9.95
C LEU A 245 4.91 -12.89 10.94
N ARG A 246 3.74 -13.06 11.56
CA ARG A 246 3.24 -12.13 12.59
C ARG A 246 4.06 -12.23 13.87
N THR A 247 4.49 -13.43 14.25
CA THR A 247 5.34 -13.62 15.43
C THR A 247 6.71 -12.99 15.23
N SER A 248 7.29 -13.12 14.04
CA SER A 248 8.62 -12.57 13.71
C SER A 248 8.65 -11.05 13.64
N CYS A 249 7.60 -10.42 13.09
CA CYS A 249 7.53 -8.96 12.94
C CYS A 249 6.74 -8.26 14.06
N GLY A 250 6.17 -9.02 14.99
CA GLY A 250 5.41 -8.51 16.14
C GLY A 250 4.27 -7.56 15.75
N SER A 251 4.08 -6.52 16.55
CA SER A 251 3.03 -5.51 16.35
C SER A 251 3.31 -4.51 15.21
N LEU A 252 4.39 -4.70 14.43
CA LEU A 252 4.67 -3.91 13.22
C LEU A 252 3.76 -4.32 12.06
N VAL A 253 3.22 -5.55 12.07
CA VAL A 253 2.36 -6.10 11.02
C VAL A 253 1.02 -6.57 11.58
N ALA A 254 -0.01 -6.53 10.74
CA ALA A 254 -1.36 -7.01 11.05
C ALA A 254 -1.81 -8.03 9.99
N LEU A 255 -2.55 -9.04 10.46
CA LEU A 255 -3.22 -10.02 9.60
C LEU A 255 -4.69 -9.66 9.50
N GLU A 256 -5.16 -9.42 8.28
CA GLU A 256 -6.56 -9.13 7.98
C GLU A 256 -7.14 -10.27 7.14
N THR A 257 -8.40 -10.63 7.39
CA THR A 257 -9.11 -11.60 6.55
C THR A 257 -10.04 -10.86 5.61
N ARG A 258 -9.84 -11.01 4.30
CA ARG A 258 -10.72 -10.42 3.28
C ARG A 258 -11.48 -11.50 2.52
N ASP A 259 -12.78 -11.28 2.37
CA ASP A 259 -13.64 -12.09 1.51
C ASP A 259 -13.48 -11.59 0.06
N SER A 260 -12.82 -12.37 -0.78
CA SER A 260 -12.73 -12.11 -2.23
C SER A 260 -13.43 -13.24 -3.00
N GLU A 261 -14.48 -12.91 -3.74
CA GLU A 261 -15.21 -13.82 -4.65
C GLU A 261 -15.54 -15.22 -4.07
N GLY A 262 -15.90 -15.30 -2.79
CA GLY A 262 -16.27 -16.55 -2.12
C GLY A 262 -15.08 -17.35 -1.53
N SER A 263 -13.86 -16.82 -1.61
CA SER A 263 -12.68 -17.33 -0.91
C SER A 263 -12.18 -16.35 0.15
N GLN A 264 -11.87 -16.85 1.34
CA GLN A 264 -11.20 -16.06 2.38
C GLN A 264 -9.70 -16.01 2.08
N VAL A 265 -9.19 -14.80 1.84
CA VAL A 265 -7.76 -14.54 1.68
C VAL A 265 -7.29 -13.81 2.92
N ILE A 266 -6.25 -14.35 3.56
CA ILE A 266 -5.56 -13.68 4.66
C ILE A 266 -4.48 -12.79 4.05
N GLU A 267 -4.53 -11.51 4.35
CA GLU A 267 -3.59 -10.49 3.90
C GLU A 267 -2.74 -10.01 5.10
N LEU A 268 -1.47 -9.77 4.82
CA LEU A 268 -0.49 -9.16 5.71
C LEU A 268 -0.28 -7.70 5.27
N GLN A 269 -0.39 -6.78 6.22
CA GLN A 269 -0.14 -5.35 6.02
C GLN A 269 0.65 -4.79 7.20
N LEU A 270 1.21 -3.59 7.02
CA LEU A 270 1.70 -2.82 8.17
C LEU A 270 0.56 -2.57 9.14
N ALA A 271 0.83 -2.70 10.43
CA ALA A 271 -0.20 -2.58 11.45
C ALA A 271 -0.73 -1.16 11.63
N HIS A 272 -0.02 -0.14 11.13
CA HIS A 272 -0.45 1.25 11.09
C HIS A 272 0.42 2.07 10.13
N LEU A 273 -0.12 3.15 9.53
CA LEU A 273 0.64 4.02 8.62
C LEU A 273 1.90 4.59 9.27
N SER A 274 1.84 4.94 10.56
CA SER A 274 3.02 5.45 11.29
C SER A 274 4.21 4.49 11.30
N VAL A 275 3.99 3.19 11.08
CA VAL A 275 5.09 2.22 10.87
C VAL A 275 5.75 2.47 9.51
N LYS A 276 4.95 2.70 8.46
CA LYS A 276 5.46 3.07 7.13
C LYS A 276 6.27 4.36 7.21
N GLU A 277 5.70 5.42 7.80
CA GLU A 277 6.36 6.72 7.95
C GLU A 277 7.70 6.61 8.69
N TYR A 278 7.74 5.80 9.76
CA TYR A 278 8.97 5.56 10.49
C TYR A 278 10.03 4.85 9.63
N LEU A 279 9.62 3.80 8.90
CA LEU A 279 10.50 3.00 8.06
C LEU A 279 10.94 3.72 6.77
N THR A 280 10.18 4.73 6.31
CA THR A 280 10.49 5.52 5.10
C THR A 280 11.14 6.88 5.40
N SER A 281 11.21 7.30 6.67
CA SER A 281 11.95 8.52 7.08
C SER A 281 13.44 8.40 6.76
N ASP A 282 14.11 9.50 6.36
CA ASP A 282 15.52 9.64 5.88
C ASP A 282 16.58 8.82 6.66
N ARG A 283 16.51 7.50 6.52
CA ARG A 283 17.35 6.53 7.21
C ARG A 283 17.66 5.43 6.21
N PRO A 284 18.95 5.11 6.01
CA PRO A 284 19.38 4.29 4.89
C PRO A 284 19.03 2.83 5.17
N ILE A 285 17.97 2.31 4.55
CA ILE A 285 17.68 0.88 4.58
C ILE A 285 17.66 0.35 3.15
N PHE A 286 18.90 0.02 2.73
CA PHE A 286 19.46 -0.78 1.63
C PHE A 286 18.56 -1.49 0.57
N PRO A 287 19.12 -1.73 -0.64
CA PRO A 287 18.38 -2.10 -1.84
C PRO A 287 17.90 -3.56 -1.87
N LEU A 288 16.77 -3.77 -2.55
CA LEU A 288 16.23 -5.07 -2.90
C LEU A 288 16.89 -5.57 -4.19
N SER A 289 17.49 -6.77 -4.17
CA SER A 289 18.07 -7.44 -5.35
C SER A 289 17.51 -8.84 -5.61
N SER A 290 17.52 -9.19 -6.90
CA SER A 290 17.56 -10.51 -7.54
C SER A 290 16.33 -11.43 -7.49
N PHE A 291 15.66 -11.64 -8.65
CA PHE A 291 14.79 -12.81 -8.89
C PHE A 291 14.69 -13.22 -10.37
N TYR A 292 14.90 -14.50 -10.71
CA TYR A 292 14.38 -15.14 -11.95
C TYR A 292 14.11 -16.64 -11.85
N ASP A 293 13.26 -17.07 -12.80
CA ASP A 293 12.88 -18.41 -13.32
C ASP A 293 11.64 -19.05 -12.65
N SER A 294 10.61 -19.63 -13.31
CA SER A 294 10.45 -20.09 -14.71
C SER A 294 8.94 -20.20 -15.13
N ASN A 295 8.60 -21.12 -16.05
CA ASN A 295 7.43 -21.14 -16.97
C ASN A 295 6.01 -21.43 -16.39
N ALA A 296 5.01 -21.33 -17.27
CA ALA A 296 3.56 -21.13 -17.09
C ALA A 296 2.70 -22.22 -16.38
N GLU A 297 3.20 -22.88 -15.33
CA GLU A 297 2.38 -23.44 -14.24
C GLU A 297 2.47 -22.58 -12.95
N THR A 298 3.07 -21.39 -13.12
CA THR A 298 3.72 -20.52 -12.14
C THR A 298 2.81 -19.92 -11.08
N GLU A 299 1.50 -19.82 -11.31
CA GLU A 299 0.60 -19.10 -10.37
C GLU A 299 0.30 -19.88 -9.09
N LYS A 300 0.39 -21.22 -9.12
CA LYS A 300 0.27 -22.05 -7.91
C LYS A 300 1.60 -22.23 -7.21
N GLU A 301 2.70 -22.26 -7.97
CA GLU A 301 4.04 -22.51 -7.46
C GLU A 301 4.81 -21.26 -7.07
N PHE A 302 4.44 -20.05 -7.52
CA PHE A 302 5.13 -18.79 -7.25
C PHE A 302 4.12 -17.65 -6.99
N PRO A 303 3.45 -17.63 -5.83
CA PRO A 303 2.48 -16.60 -5.43
C PRO A 303 2.93 -15.15 -5.68
N LEU A 304 4.21 -14.82 -5.44
CA LEU A 304 4.72 -13.45 -5.62
C LEU A 304 4.89 -13.04 -7.08
N VAL A 305 4.91 -13.98 -8.04
CA VAL A 305 5.28 -13.68 -9.44
C VAL A 305 4.36 -12.64 -10.08
N ARG A 306 3.06 -12.68 -9.78
CA ARG A 306 2.10 -11.70 -10.29
C ARG A 306 2.28 -10.33 -9.65
N TYR A 307 2.51 -10.31 -8.34
CA TYR A 307 2.80 -9.07 -7.64
C TYR A 307 4.08 -8.44 -8.19
N ALA A 308 5.17 -9.20 -8.27
CA ALA A 308 6.45 -8.72 -8.79
C ALA A 308 6.31 -8.23 -10.24
N ALA A 309 5.65 -9.02 -11.11
CA ALA A 309 5.43 -8.63 -12.50
C ALA A 309 4.63 -7.33 -12.63
N ARG A 310 3.69 -7.09 -11.71
CA ARG A 310 2.84 -5.89 -11.70
C ARG A 310 3.53 -4.66 -11.14
N TYR A 311 4.22 -4.80 -10.01
CA TYR A 311 4.66 -3.68 -9.19
C TYR A 311 6.17 -3.41 -9.23
N TRP A 312 6.98 -4.20 -9.96
CA TRP A 312 8.43 -3.98 -9.99
C TRP A 312 8.82 -2.57 -10.48
N LEU A 313 8.05 -1.95 -11.39
CA LEU A 313 8.29 -0.57 -11.83
C LEU A 313 8.10 0.43 -10.69
N ASP A 314 7.09 0.21 -9.84
CA ASP A 314 6.78 1.06 -8.70
C ASP A 314 7.87 0.96 -7.63
N HIS A 315 8.46 -0.23 -7.45
CA HIS A 315 9.64 -0.44 -6.58
C HIS A 315 10.94 0.10 -7.20
N ALA A 316 11.11 -0.05 -8.52
CA ALA A 316 12.32 0.33 -9.23
C ALA A 316 12.50 1.85 -9.34
N ARG A 317 11.42 2.60 -9.60
CA ARG A 317 11.44 4.06 -9.81
C ARG A 317 12.08 4.84 -8.64
N PRO A 318 11.63 4.72 -7.37
CA PRO A 318 12.23 5.46 -6.27
C PRO A 318 13.68 5.03 -5.98
N ALA A 319 14.04 3.80 -6.36
CA ALA A 319 15.35 3.22 -6.10
C ALA A 319 16.32 3.32 -7.30
N GLU A 320 15.93 3.96 -8.41
CA GLU A 320 16.74 4.04 -9.64
C GLU A 320 18.05 4.82 -9.42
N SER A 321 18.14 5.63 -8.36
CA SER A 321 19.37 6.31 -7.95
C SER A 321 20.47 5.34 -7.50
N LEU A 322 20.12 4.11 -7.09
CA LEU A 322 21.04 3.08 -6.64
C LEU A 322 21.62 2.30 -7.82
N GLN A 323 22.95 2.12 -7.84
CA GLN A 323 23.64 1.45 -8.95
C GLN A 323 23.19 -0.01 -9.12
N ASP A 324 23.07 -0.76 -8.03
CA ASP A 324 22.66 -2.17 -8.07
C ASP A 324 21.26 -2.35 -8.66
N VAL A 325 20.35 -1.42 -8.35
CA VAL A 325 18.99 -1.41 -8.91
C VAL A 325 19.03 -1.14 -10.40
N ARG A 326 19.84 -0.18 -10.86
CA ARG A 326 20.04 0.06 -12.30
C ARG A 326 20.62 -1.15 -13.01
N ASP A 327 21.60 -1.81 -12.42
CA ASP A 327 22.21 -3.01 -13.00
C ASP A 327 21.21 -4.17 -13.08
N MET A 328 20.32 -4.28 -12.10
CA MET A 328 19.24 -5.26 -12.11
C MET A 328 18.17 -4.96 -13.16
N ILE A 329 17.70 -3.70 -13.26
CA ILE A 329 16.79 -3.25 -14.32
C ILE A 329 17.42 -3.54 -15.69
N TRP A 330 18.71 -3.21 -15.84
CA TRP A 330 19.46 -3.45 -17.06
C TRP A 330 19.56 -4.94 -17.41
N LYS A 331 19.89 -5.79 -16.43
CA LYS A 331 19.94 -7.24 -16.58
C LYS A 331 18.58 -7.80 -17.00
N PHE A 332 17.51 -7.36 -16.35
CA PHE A 332 16.15 -7.78 -16.66
C PHE A 332 15.76 -7.47 -18.10
N ILE A 333 15.88 -6.19 -18.48
CA ILE A 333 15.42 -5.68 -19.76
C ILE A 333 16.17 -6.33 -20.93
N ASN A 334 17.44 -6.70 -20.73
CA ASN A 334 18.26 -7.36 -21.76
C ASN A 334 18.13 -8.88 -21.78
N ASP A 335 17.56 -9.50 -20.75
CA ASP A 335 17.26 -10.92 -20.77
C ASP A 335 15.98 -11.18 -21.58
N GLN A 336 16.16 -11.62 -22.83
CA GLN A 336 15.05 -11.90 -23.75
C GLN A 336 14.04 -12.91 -23.19
N ARG A 337 14.48 -13.89 -22.39
CA ARG A 337 13.60 -14.92 -21.87
C ARG A 337 12.80 -14.37 -20.70
N ALA A 338 13.48 -13.75 -19.73
CA ALA A 338 12.85 -13.13 -18.57
C ALA A 338 11.84 -12.05 -18.99
N TYR A 339 12.26 -11.14 -19.87
CA TYR A 339 11.45 -10.02 -20.32
C TYR A 339 10.22 -10.46 -21.14
N LYS A 340 10.37 -11.48 -22.00
CA LYS A 340 9.25 -12.09 -22.72
C LYS A 340 8.29 -12.84 -21.79
N ASN A 341 8.81 -13.53 -20.77
CA ASN A 341 8.00 -14.20 -19.77
C ASN A 341 7.22 -13.20 -18.90
N TRP A 342 7.85 -12.11 -18.49
CA TRP A 342 7.17 -11.02 -17.79
C TRP A 342 5.98 -10.48 -18.60
N GLY A 343 6.17 -10.20 -19.89
CA GLY A 343 5.09 -9.75 -20.78
C GLY A 343 3.97 -10.77 -21.01
N ARG A 344 4.18 -12.05 -20.66
CA ARG A 344 3.14 -13.10 -20.66
C ARG A 344 2.42 -13.22 -19.32
N ILE A 345 3.03 -12.77 -18.23
CA ILE A 345 2.46 -12.83 -16.87
C ILE A 345 1.64 -11.57 -16.59
N PHE A 346 2.11 -10.41 -17.04
CA PHE A 346 1.48 -9.12 -16.77
C PHE A 346 1.52 -8.20 -17.97
N ASN A 347 0.38 -7.57 -18.25
CA ASN A 347 0.29 -6.47 -19.20
C ASN A 347 0.20 -5.14 -18.43
N PRO A 348 1.22 -4.26 -18.49
CA PRO A 348 1.19 -2.98 -17.78
C PRO A 348 0.26 -1.94 -18.42
N ASP A 349 -0.18 -2.14 -19.67
CA ASP A 349 -1.14 -1.26 -20.34
C ASP A 349 -2.59 -1.62 -19.97
N THR A 350 -2.89 -2.93 -19.86
CA THR A 350 -4.20 -3.44 -19.43
C THR A 350 -4.04 -4.45 -18.28
N PRO A 351 -3.89 -3.98 -17.03
CA PRO A 351 -3.69 -4.85 -15.85
C PRO A 351 -4.80 -5.88 -15.61
N TRP A 352 -5.98 -5.66 -16.22
CA TRP A 352 -7.21 -6.43 -16.03
C TRP A 352 -7.71 -7.09 -17.34
N GLY A 353 -6.98 -6.91 -18.45
CA GLY A 353 -7.40 -7.29 -19.80
C GLY A 353 -6.70 -8.54 -20.35
N TYR A 354 -7.05 -8.91 -21.59
CA TYR A 354 -6.38 -9.99 -22.33
C TYR A 354 -4.88 -9.68 -22.48
N ILE A 355 -4.01 -10.65 -22.18
CA ILE A 355 -2.55 -10.51 -22.29
C ILE A 355 -2.17 -10.72 -23.77
N PRO A 356 -1.86 -9.67 -24.54
CA PRO A 356 -1.46 -9.85 -25.93
C PRO A 356 -0.03 -10.42 -25.96
N GLN A 357 0.26 -11.34 -26.88
CA GLN A 357 1.61 -11.89 -27.07
C GLN A 357 2.58 -10.89 -27.74
N GLN A 358 2.61 -9.64 -27.30
CA GLN A 358 3.52 -8.62 -27.83
C GLN A 358 4.52 -8.18 -26.77
N THR A 359 5.79 -8.45 -27.04
CA THR A 359 6.90 -7.89 -26.27
C THR A 359 7.01 -6.40 -26.59
N ARG A 360 6.89 -5.56 -25.56
CA ARG A 360 6.99 -4.10 -25.68
C ARG A 360 8.46 -3.69 -25.82
N PRO A 361 8.77 -2.59 -26.53
CA PRO A 361 10.12 -2.06 -26.53
C PRO A 361 10.58 -1.71 -25.10
N PRO A 362 11.81 -2.03 -24.71
CA PRO A 362 12.39 -1.59 -23.43
C PRO A 362 12.20 -0.11 -23.11
N LEU A 363 12.41 0.76 -24.11
CA LEU A 363 12.27 2.20 -23.95
C LEU A 363 10.82 2.61 -23.65
N TYR A 364 9.85 1.88 -24.19
CA TYR A 364 8.44 2.07 -23.86
C TYR A 364 8.16 1.76 -22.39
N ILE A 365 8.73 0.67 -21.85
CA ILE A 365 8.54 0.28 -20.45
C ILE A 365 9.24 1.22 -19.48
N ALA A 366 10.47 1.66 -19.79
CA ALA A 366 11.15 2.69 -19.00
C ALA A 366 10.34 4.00 -18.98
N ALA A 367 9.80 4.39 -20.13
CA ALA A 367 8.94 5.57 -20.24
C ALA A 367 7.60 5.43 -19.52
N LEU A 368 6.99 4.23 -19.52
CA LEU A 368 5.75 3.96 -18.80
C LEU A 368 5.96 4.01 -17.26
N GLY A 369 7.06 3.43 -16.79
CA GLY A 369 7.38 3.32 -15.36
C GLY A 369 8.10 4.53 -14.75
N GLY A 370 8.45 5.55 -15.54
CA GLY A 370 9.16 6.72 -15.02
C GLY A 370 10.63 6.46 -14.68
N LEU A 371 11.27 5.51 -15.37
CA LEU A 371 12.68 5.15 -15.17
C LEU A 371 13.58 6.06 -16.01
N GLU A 372 13.83 7.28 -15.51
CA GLU A 372 14.54 8.35 -16.21
C GLU A 372 15.96 7.94 -16.62
N THR A 373 16.72 7.35 -15.69
CA THR A 373 18.12 6.98 -15.92
C THR A 373 18.19 5.84 -16.94
N THR A 374 17.31 4.85 -16.79
CA THR A 374 17.19 3.71 -17.68
C THR A 374 16.79 4.16 -19.09
N ALA A 375 15.83 5.08 -19.21
CA ALA A 375 15.42 5.64 -20.50
C ALA A 375 16.59 6.34 -21.21
N ASN A 376 17.37 7.16 -20.49
CA ASN A 376 18.53 7.82 -21.08
C ASN A 376 19.60 6.80 -21.54
N ILE A 377 19.92 5.81 -20.72
CA ILE A 377 20.88 4.74 -21.07
C ILE A 377 20.42 3.96 -22.31
N LEU A 378 19.13 3.61 -22.39
CA LEU A 378 18.57 2.90 -23.54
C LEU A 378 18.73 3.71 -24.83
N VAL A 379 18.43 5.01 -24.78
CA VAL A 379 18.59 5.90 -25.94
C VAL A 379 20.06 6.07 -26.33
N GLU A 380 20.97 6.25 -25.37
CA GLU A 380 22.42 6.34 -25.62
C GLU A 380 22.98 5.05 -26.24
N LYS A 381 22.41 3.90 -25.90
CA LYS A 381 22.76 2.60 -26.47
C LYS A 381 22.05 2.27 -27.79
N GLY A 382 21.34 3.24 -28.37
CA GLY A 382 20.74 3.12 -29.70
C GLY A 382 19.38 2.43 -29.73
N ALA A 383 18.63 2.44 -28.62
CA ALA A 383 17.22 2.05 -28.67
C ALA A 383 16.48 2.93 -29.69
N ASP A 384 15.63 2.31 -30.52
CA ASP A 384 14.79 3.05 -31.47
C ASP A 384 13.78 3.91 -30.70
N ILE A 385 14.03 5.22 -30.72
CA ILE A 385 13.26 6.24 -29.99
C ILE A 385 11.79 6.24 -30.42
N ASN A 386 11.52 5.90 -31.69
CA ASN A 386 10.19 5.93 -32.27
C ASN A 386 9.56 4.54 -32.40
N ALA A 387 10.19 3.52 -31.80
CA ALA A 387 9.69 2.16 -31.79
C ALA A 387 8.24 2.14 -31.33
N GLN A 388 7.39 1.60 -32.19
CA GLN A 388 5.97 1.42 -31.88
C GLN A 388 5.80 0.17 -31.00
N GLY A 389 4.99 0.29 -29.97
CA GLY A 389 4.66 -0.81 -29.07
C GLY A 389 3.81 -0.35 -27.90
N GLY A 390 3.10 -1.31 -27.31
CA GLY A 390 2.13 -1.05 -26.24
C GLY A 390 0.90 -0.28 -26.70
N ASP A 391 -0.06 -0.12 -25.80
CA ASP A 391 -1.37 0.46 -26.14
C ASP A 391 -1.32 1.99 -26.29
N TYR A 392 -0.31 2.64 -25.71
CA TYR A 392 -0.09 4.09 -25.88
C TYR A 392 0.63 4.45 -27.18
N GLY A 393 1.15 3.48 -27.94
CA GLY A 393 1.76 3.68 -29.26
C GLY A 393 3.28 3.71 -29.24
N ASN A 394 3.92 4.66 -28.56
CA ASN A 394 5.39 4.71 -28.40
C ASN A 394 5.82 5.23 -27.02
N ALA A 395 7.14 5.23 -26.77
CA ALA A 395 7.71 5.65 -25.48
C ALA A 395 7.34 7.10 -25.12
N LEU A 396 7.33 8.02 -26.09
CA LEU A 396 6.98 9.42 -25.85
C LEU A 396 5.52 9.54 -25.40
N GLN A 397 4.60 8.84 -26.08
CA GLN A 397 3.18 8.85 -25.76
C GLN A 397 2.91 8.24 -24.37
N ALA A 398 3.57 7.13 -24.03
CA ALA A 398 3.48 6.52 -22.70
C ALA A 398 3.93 7.48 -21.59
N ALA A 399 5.09 8.15 -21.77
CA ALA A 399 5.60 9.13 -20.80
C ALA A 399 4.64 10.32 -20.65
N CYS A 400 4.05 10.82 -21.75
CA CYS A 400 3.07 11.90 -21.70
C CYS A 400 1.82 11.49 -20.91
N ILE A 401 1.28 10.29 -21.16
CA ILE A 401 0.06 9.80 -20.49
C ILE A 401 0.29 9.56 -19.00
N LYS A 402 1.49 9.09 -18.62
CA LYS A 402 1.85 8.86 -17.21
C LYS A 402 2.39 10.10 -16.50
N GLY A 403 2.53 11.24 -17.19
CA GLY A 403 3.00 12.49 -16.59
C GLY A 403 4.50 12.56 -16.32
N HIS A 404 5.32 11.68 -16.92
CA HIS A 404 6.76 11.60 -16.68
C HIS A 404 7.52 12.67 -17.48
N THR A 405 7.41 13.92 -17.05
CA THR A 405 7.89 15.10 -17.80
C THR A 405 9.40 15.10 -18.08
N ALA A 406 10.22 14.55 -17.19
CA ALA A 406 11.66 14.42 -17.42
C ALA A 406 11.97 13.48 -18.59
N ILE A 407 11.28 12.34 -18.68
CA ILE A 407 11.42 11.40 -19.80
C ILE A 407 10.95 12.04 -21.10
N VAL A 408 9.83 12.78 -21.08
CA VAL A 408 9.35 13.54 -22.24
C VAL A 408 10.43 14.47 -22.78
N LYS A 409 11.12 15.22 -21.90
CA LYS A 409 12.24 16.09 -22.30
C LYS A 409 13.39 15.29 -22.92
N ILE A 410 13.85 14.22 -22.27
CA ILE A 410 14.92 13.35 -22.78
C ILE A 410 14.59 12.84 -24.18
N LEU A 411 13.37 12.31 -24.38
CA LEU A 411 12.96 11.74 -25.66
C LEU A 411 12.89 12.80 -26.77
N ILE A 412 12.34 13.99 -26.48
CA ILE A 412 12.28 15.10 -27.45
C ILE A 412 13.67 15.60 -27.81
N GLU A 413 14.54 15.82 -26.82
CA GLU A 413 15.93 16.26 -27.05
C GLU A 413 16.73 15.27 -27.90
N LYS A 414 16.43 13.98 -27.78
CA LYS A 414 17.07 12.91 -28.55
C LYS A 414 16.39 12.65 -29.91
N GLY A 415 15.37 13.42 -30.28
CA GLY A 415 14.76 13.39 -31.62
C GLY A 415 13.53 12.50 -31.76
N ALA A 416 12.77 12.26 -30.68
CA ALA A 416 11.48 11.60 -30.76
C ALA A 416 10.52 12.38 -31.68
N ASP A 417 9.78 11.66 -32.52
CA ASP A 417 8.78 12.27 -33.39
C ASP A 417 7.58 12.70 -32.56
N VAL A 418 7.38 14.02 -32.51
CA VAL A 418 6.24 14.66 -31.83
C VAL A 418 4.95 14.54 -32.66
N LYS A 419 5.02 14.01 -33.89
CA LYS A 419 3.83 13.80 -34.72
C LYS A 419 2.92 12.75 -34.09
N CYS A 420 1.77 13.24 -33.64
CA CYS A 420 0.67 12.49 -33.09
C CYS A 420 0.15 11.46 -34.11
N ILE A 421 0.55 10.19 -33.99
CA ILE A 421 -0.11 9.11 -34.73
C ILE A 421 -1.44 8.87 -34.03
N ARG A 422 -2.52 9.27 -34.72
CA ARG A 422 -3.96 9.04 -34.46
C ARG A 422 -4.25 8.08 -33.29
N TRP A 423 -4.98 8.58 -32.31
CA TRP A 423 -5.84 7.78 -31.44
C TRP A 423 -6.64 6.81 -32.30
N ARG A 424 -6.22 5.54 -32.38
CA ARG A 424 -7.10 4.48 -32.84
C ARG A 424 -8.08 4.24 -31.71
N LEU A 425 -9.14 5.04 -31.68
CA LEU A 425 -10.44 4.57 -31.23
C LEU A 425 -10.74 3.32 -32.07
N ARG A 426 -10.54 2.15 -31.49
CA ARG A 426 -11.12 0.90 -31.97
C ARG A 426 -12.15 0.46 -30.96
#